data_AF-A0A959NQY0-F1
#
_entry.id   AF-A0A959NQY0-F1
#
_cell.length_a   1.000
_cell.length_b   1.000
_cell.length_c   1.000
_cell.angle_alpha   90.00
_cell.angle_beta   90.00
_cell.angle_gamma   90.00
#
_symmetry.space_group_name_H-M   'P 1'
#
loop_
_entity.id
_entity.type
_entity.pdbx_description
1 polymer ?
#
loop_
_entity_poly.entity_id
_entity_poly.type
_entity_poly.pdbx_seq_one_letter_code
_entity_poly.pdbx_strand_id
1 'polypeptide(L)'
;MRTEIKYLELKSGFSDNGPAWIGMVSFSKSGKTIYFNGKAFQSLNGMGISGNYFDIESGEEYWISGVKKNMTDRHKFGGGKVFVEKQILNDYLKIIGKSDLPKAEYELTEVETEIPIERINEMENEKAQPTEFDSDLHFKNPNELTNEEIEFVIAELIEDEKNVQFNKARRSYKKKRLEFEAELEKRKIKNVG
;
A
#
# COMPACT_ATOMS: atom_id res chain seq x y z
N MET A 1 6.11 21.81 3.57
CA MET A 1 5.57 20.76 2.66
C MET A 1 4.39 21.35 1.91
N ARG A 2 4.13 20.93 0.68
CA ARG A 2 2.91 21.34 -0.03
C ARG A 2 1.72 20.63 0.61
N THR A 3 0.59 21.31 0.77
CA THR A 3 -0.65 20.73 1.30
C THR A 3 -1.82 20.93 0.36
N GLU A 4 -2.78 20.00 0.36
CA GLU A 4 -4.02 20.09 -0.44
C GLU A 4 -5.19 19.41 0.26
N ILE A 5 -6.41 19.90 0.03
CA ILE A 5 -7.63 19.19 0.46
C ILE A 5 -7.92 18.06 -0.53
N LYS A 6 -7.99 16.83 -0.03
CA LYS A 6 -8.27 15.63 -0.84
C LYS A 6 -9.44 14.83 -0.29
N TYR A 7 -10.05 14.06 -1.18
CA TYR A 7 -10.91 12.94 -0.84
C TYR A 7 -10.06 11.66 -0.77
N LEU A 8 -10.28 10.85 0.27
CA LEU A 8 -9.64 9.55 0.48
C LEU A 8 -10.70 8.51 0.83
N GLU A 9 -10.71 7.35 0.19
CA GLU A 9 -11.63 6.25 0.49
C GLU A 9 -10.87 4.93 0.58
N LEU A 10 -11.06 4.18 1.67
CA LEU A 10 -10.52 2.83 1.80
C LEU A 10 -11.27 1.89 0.85
N LYS A 11 -10.53 1.22 -0.03
CA LYS A 11 -11.09 0.30 -1.03
C LYS A 11 -10.91 -1.17 -0.64
N SER A 12 -9.79 -1.51 0.01
CA SER A 12 -9.54 -2.88 0.49
C SER A 12 -10.67 -3.38 1.39
N GLY A 13 -11.29 -4.50 1.01
CA GLY A 13 -12.37 -5.13 1.79
C GLY A 13 -13.75 -4.47 1.64
N PHE A 14 -13.90 -3.47 0.76
CA PHE A 14 -15.16 -2.75 0.56
C PHE A 14 -15.61 -2.71 -0.90
N SER A 15 -16.92 -2.62 -1.10
CA SER A 15 -17.54 -2.52 -2.43
C SER A 15 -18.16 -1.13 -2.60
N ASP A 16 -17.30 -0.11 -2.66
CA ASP A 16 -17.64 1.33 -2.75
C ASP A 16 -18.27 1.97 -1.49
N ASN A 17 -18.34 1.22 -0.40
CA ASN A 17 -18.90 1.64 0.88
C ASN A 17 -17.83 1.73 2.00
N GLY A 18 -16.56 1.86 1.62
CA GLY A 18 -15.47 1.95 2.59
C GLY A 18 -15.49 3.27 3.34
N PRO A 19 -14.90 3.33 4.55
CA PRO A 19 -14.64 4.58 5.23
C PRO A 19 -13.99 5.60 4.29
N ALA A 20 -14.49 6.84 4.29
CA ALA A 20 -13.94 7.89 3.46
C ALA A 20 -13.81 9.20 4.22
N TRP A 21 -12.83 9.98 3.81
CA TRP A 21 -12.44 11.24 4.43
C TRP A 21 -12.28 12.35 3.41
N ILE A 22 -12.52 13.56 3.87
CA ILE A 22 -12.05 14.78 3.25
C ILE A 22 -11.16 15.48 4.26
N GLY A 23 -9.89 15.68 3.88
CA GLY A 23 -8.87 16.15 4.80
C GLY A 23 -7.74 16.90 4.11
N MET A 24 -6.99 17.68 4.90
CA MET A 24 -5.74 18.30 4.45
C MET A 24 -4.66 17.22 4.39
N VAL A 25 -4.15 16.97 3.20
CA VAL A 25 -3.02 16.07 3.02
C VAL A 25 -1.73 16.88 2.87
N SER A 26 -0.63 16.32 3.37
CA SER A 26 0.71 16.87 3.17
C SER A 26 1.49 16.01 2.19
N PHE A 27 2.25 16.63 1.28
CA PHE A 27 3.12 15.92 0.35
C PHE A 27 4.56 15.90 0.85
N SER A 28 5.25 14.78 0.65
CA SER A 28 6.71 14.75 0.79
C SER A 28 7.39 15.75 -0.15
N LYS A 29 8.66 16.07 0.11
CA LYS A 29 9.43 17.03 -0.71
C LYS A 29 9.48 16.64 -2.19
N SER A 30 9.53 15.34 -2.49
CA SER A 30 9.50 14.79 -3.85
C SER A 30 8.09 14.74 -4.46
N GLY A 31 7.04 14.91 -3.65
CA GLY A 31 5.65 14.76 -4.05
C GLY A 31 5.19 13.31 -4.21
N LYS A 32 6.07 12.32 -3.96
CA LYS A 32 5.77 10.89 -4.15
C LYS A 32 4.94 10.27 -3.03
N THR A 33 4.98 10.86 -1.84
CA THR A 33 4.27 10.36 -0.65
C THR A 33 3.26 11.38 -0.20
N ILE A 34 2.05 10.91 0.09
CA ILE A 34 0.97 11.70 0.68
C ILE A 34 0.84 11.29 2.15
N TYR A 35 0.73 12.25 3.05
CA TYR A 35 0.51 12.02 4.47
C TYR A 35 -0.86 12.55 4.88
N PHE A 36 -1.61 11.72 5.61
CA PHE A 36 -2.90 12.08 6.16
C PHE A 36 -3.25 11.18 7.34
N ASN A 37 -3.74 11.77 8.44
CA ASN A 37 -4.25 11.05 9.61
C ASN A 37 -3.27 9.99 10.15
N GLY A 38 -2.03 10.39 10.38
CA GLY A 38 -0.97 9.50 10.88
C GLY A 38 -0.54 8.40 9.90
N LYS A 39 -0.97 8.45 8.63
CA LYS A 39 -0.65 7.45 7.59
C LYS A 39 0.16 8.07 6.45
N ALA A 40 0.84 7.20 5.70
CA ALA A 40 1.58 7.57 4.50
C ALA A 40 1.15 6.71 3.31
N PHE A 41 0.92 7.36 2.18
CA PHE A 41 0.38 6.73 0.98
C PHE A 41 1.30 6.95 -0.21
N GLN A 42 1.47 5.91 -1.02
CA GLN A 42 2.18 5.95 -2.29
C GLN A 42 1.30 5.51 -3.44
N SER A 43 1.57 6.05 -4.62
CA SER A 43 0.82 5.72 -5.84
C SER A 43 1.04 4.25 -6.21
N LEU A 44 -0.05 3.55 -6.53
CA LEU A 44 -0.01 2.20 -7.09
C LEU A 44 0.44 2.19 -8.57
N ASN A 45 0.60 3.36 -9.19
CA ASN A 45 1.06 3.51 -10.58
C ASN A 45 0.26 2.66 -11.59
N GLY A 46 -1.05 2.52 -11.36
CA GLY A 46 -1.95 1.73 -12.20
C GLY A 46 -1.97 0.22 -11.93
N MET A 47 -1.23 -0.26 -10.91
CA MET A 47 -1.23 -1.67 -10.50
C MET A 47 -2.30 -2.01 -9.46
N GLY A 48 -3.09 -1.02 -9.02
CA GLY A 48 -4.15 -1.22 -8.04
C GLY A 48 -5.34 -1.99 -8.61
N ILE A 49 -6.02 -2.73 -7.74
CA ILE A 49 -7.25 -3.47 -8.08
C ILE A 49 -8.45 -2.53 -8.08
N SER A 50 -8.54 -1.72 -7.03
CA SER A 50 -9.71 -0.94 -6.64
C SER A 50 -9.38 0.48 -6.20
N GLY A 51 -8.16 0.71 -5.73
CA GLY A 51 -7.59 2.02 -5.39
C GLY A 51 -6.50 2.47 -6.37
N ASN A 52 -6.03 3.70 -6.17
CA ASN A 52 -4.92 4.30 -6.91
C ASN A 52 -3.70 4.61 -6.02
N TYR A 53 -3.85 4.51 -4.70
CA TYR A 53 -2.78 4.59 -3.71
C TYR A 53 -2.86 3.39 -2.77
N PHE A 54 -1.77 3.12 -2.07
CA PHE A 54 -1.76 2.19 -0.94
C PHE A 54 -1.15 2.84 0.30
N ASP A 55 -1.62 2.45 1.48
CA ASP A 55 -0.96 2.77 2.75
C ASP A 55 0.33 1.96 2.87
N ILE A 56 1.47 2.64 3.08
CA ILE A 56 2.80 2.02 3.15
C ILE A 56 2.87 0.98 4.28
N GLU A 57 2.12 1.18 5.36
CA GLU A 57 2.16 0.33 6.55
C GLU A 57 1.25 -0.91 6.42
N SER A 58 -0.01 -0.71 6.02
CA SER A 58 -0.99 -1.82 5.95
C SER A 58 -1.03 -2.51 4.59
N GLY A 59 -0.53 -1.88 3.53
CA GLY A 59 -0.69 -2.34 2.14
C GLY A 59 -2.12 -2.19 1.61
N GLU A 60 -3.04 -1.61 2.38
CA GLU A 60 -4.43 -1.43 1.95
C GLU A 60 -4.53 -0.40 0.82
N GLU A 61 -5.40 -0.66 -0.14
CA GLU A 61 -5.65 0.24 -1.26
C GLU A 61 -6.64 1.33 -0.88
N TYR A 62 -6.31 2.55 -1.28
CA TYR A 62 -7.12 3.74 -1.13
C TYR A 62 -7.39 4.38 -2.49
N TRP A 63 -8.58 4.94 -2.64
CA TRP A 63 -8.87 5.90 -3.69
C TRP A 63 -8.62 7.31 -3.17
N ILE A 64 -7.61 7.99 -3.71
CA ILE A 64 -7.27 9.37 -3.34
C ILE A 64 -7.42 10.28 -4.57
N SER A 65 -8.23 11.33 -4.44
CA SER A 65 -8.47 12.30 -5.50
C SER A 65 -8.67 13.71 -4.96
N GLY A 66 -8.71 14.71 -5.86
CA GLY A 66 -9.19 16.04 -5.49
C GLY A 66 -10.68 16.00 -5.10
N VAL A 67 -11.08 16.91 -4.23
CA VAL A 67 -12.49 17.08 -3.87
C VAL A 67 -13.29 17.72 -5.02
N LYS A 68 -14.52 17.27 -5.22
CA LYS A 68 -15.43 17.79 -6.23
C LYS A 68 -16.38 18.84 -5.64
N LYS A 69 -16.54 19.95 -6.35
CA LYS A 69 -17.49 21.03 -5.96
C LYS A 69 -18.93 20.56 -5.86
N ASN A 70 -19.31 19.56 -6.65
CA ASN A 70 -20.66 18.99 -6.68
C ASN A 70 -20.88 17.88 -5.65
N MET A 71 -19.91 17.60 -4.77
CA MET A 71 -20.03 16.64 -3.67
C MET A 71 -20.23 15.18 -4.10
N THR A 72 -19.94 14.84 -5.36
CA THR A 72 -20.05 13.48 -5.91
C THR A 72 -18.72 12.72 -5.85
N ASP A 73 -17.95 12.92 -4.79
CA ASP A 73 -16.62 12.32 -4.61
C ASP A 73 -16.72 10.79 -4.54
N ARG A 74 -17.62 10.29 -3.69
CA ARG A 74 -17.94 8.88 -3.56
C ARG A 74 -18.63 8.35 -4.82
N HIS A 75 -18.39 7.09 -5.14
CA HIS A 75 -19.06 6.40 -6.24
C HIS A 75 -20.60 6.41 -6.05
N LYS A 76 -21.36 6.49 -7.14
CA LYS A 76 -22.84 6.63 -7.12
C LYS A 76 -23.58 5.48 -6.43
N PHE A 77 -22.97 4.30 -6.35
CA PHE A 77 -23.51 3.13 -5.65
C PHE A 77 -22.82 2.89 -4.31
N GLY A 78 -21.89 3.76 -3.95
CA GLY A 78 -21.26 3.76 -2.64
C GLY A 78 -22.19 4.29 -1.56
N GLY A 79 -21.92 3.89 -0.33
CA GLY A 79 -22.70 4.31 0.83
C GLY A 79 -21.82 4.69 2.01
N GLY A 80 -22.46 5.15 3.08
CA GLY A 80 -21.78 5.58 4.30
C GLY A 80 -21.43 7.07 4.29
N LYS A 81 -21.19 7.61 5.49
CA LYS A 81 -20.82 9.01 5.64
C LYS A 81 -19.38 9.24 5.18
N VAL A 82 -19.12 10.47 4.73
CA VAL A 82 -17.78 10.97 4.47
C VAL A 82 -17.36 11.85 5.65
N PHE A 83 -16.24 11.52 6.28
CA PHE A 83 -15.72 12.25 7.42
C PHE A 83 -14.93 13.47 6.97
N VAL A 84 -15.32 14.67 7.40
CA VAL A 84 -14.60 15.91 7.10
C VAL A 84 -13.75 16.28 8.29
N GLU A 85 -12.46 16.47 8.07
CA GLU A 85 -11.56 16.98 9.10
C GLU A 85 -12.04 18.36 9.60
N LYS A 86 -12.19 18.47 10.93
CA LYS A 86 -12.71 19.69 11.59
C LYS A 86 -11.94 20.95 11.22
N GLN A 87 -10.61 20.88 11.13
CA GLN A 87 -9.75 22.05 10.92
C GLN A 87 -9.93 22.68 9.53
N ILE A 88 -10.34 21.90 8.52
CA ILE A 88 -10.50 22.37 7.14
C ILE A 88 -11.93 22.74 6.78
N LEU A 89 -12.88 22.63 7.72
CA LEU A 89 -14.31 22.78 7.44
C LEU A 89 -14.62 24.06 6.65
N ASN A 90 -14.09 25.19 7.09
CA ASN A 90 -14.34 26.48 6.44
C ASN A 90 -13.82 26.52 5.00
N ASP A 91 -12.67 25.91 4.72
CA ASP A 91 -12.09 25.90 3.38
C ASP A 91 -12.81 24.89 2.47
N TYR A 92 -13.21 23.74 3.01
CA TYR A 92 -14.03 22.79 2.29
C TYR A 92 -15.40 23.39 1.92
N LEU A 93 -16.06 24.08 2.85
CA LEU A 93 -17.34 24.78 2.61
C LEU A 93 -17.24 25.80 1.47
N LYS A 94 -16.13 26.55 1.38
CA LYS A 94 -15.87 27.46 0.26
C LYS A 94 -15.73 26.71 -1.07
N ILE A 95 -15.08 25.55 -1.07
CA ILE A 95 -14.89 24.74 -2.29
C ILE A 95 -16.25 24.26 -2.83
N ILE A 96 -17.14 23.79 -1.97
CA ILE A 96 -18.46 23.26 -2.36
C ILE A 96 -19.55 24.34 -2.45
N GLY A 97 -19.23 25.60 -2.08
CA GLY A 97 -20.17 26.72 -2.12
C GLY A 97 -21.36 26.56 -1.17
N LYS A 98 -21.13 26.03 0.04
CA LYS A 98 -22.17 25.81 1.07
C LYS A 98 -21.87 26.64 2.32
N SER A 99 -22.91 27.03 3.04
CA SER A 99 -22.78 27.65 4.38
C SER A 99 -22.53 26.61 5.47
N ASP A 100 -23.10 25.42 5.30
CA ASP A 100 -23.11 24.37 6.31
C ASP A 100 -22.88 23.00 5.69
N LEU A 101 -22.27 22.11 6.49
CA LEU A 101 -21.98 20.75 6.08
C LEU A 101 -23.27 19.89 6.09
N PRO A 102 -23.63 19.20 5.00
CA PRO A 102 -24.82 18.35 4.97
C PRO A 102 -24.66 17.11 5.88
N LYS A 103 -25.24 17.18 7.08
CA LYS A 103 -25.08 16.17 8.15
C LYS A 103 -25.60 14.77 7.79
N ALA A 104 -26.42 14.65 6.75
CA ALA A 104 -26.93 13.37 6.28
C ALA A 104 -25.82 12.51 5.64
N GLU A 105 -24.93 13.15 4.87
CA GLU A 105 -23.87 12.47 4.10
C GLU A 105 -22.48 12.68 4.69
N TYR A 106 -22.33 13.69 5.55
CA TYR A 106 -21.03 14.10 6.09
C TYR A 106 -21.04 14.19 7.61
N GLU A 107 -19.88 13.91 8.20
CA GLU A 107 -19.67 13.99 9.65
C GLU A 107 -18.32 14.63 9.94
N LEU A 108 -18.24 15.45 10.98
CA LEU A 108 -16.97 16.06 11.37
C LEU A 108 -16.12 15.09 12.18
N THR A 109 -14.85 14.97 11.85
CA THR A 109 -13.88 14.14 12.58
C THR A 109 -12.63 14.92 12.96
N GLU A 110 -11.99 14.48 14.04
CA GLU A 110 -10.59 14.80 14.29
C GLU A 110 -9.70 13.83 13.53
N VAL A 111 -8.52 14.29 13.16
CA VAL A 111 -7.50 13.50 12.48
C VAL A 111 -6.16 13.75 13.16
N GLU A 112 -5.27 12.78 13.12
CA GLU A 112 -3.91 12.93 13.55
C GLU A 112 -3.14 13.85 12.60
N THR A 113 -2.68 14.98 13.11
CA THR A 113 -1.96 16.01 12.34
C THR A 113 -0.45 15.80 12.31
N GLU A 114 0.07 14.93 13.17
CA GLU A 114 1.49 14.60 13.19
C GLU A 114 1.84 13.78 11.95
N ILE A 115 2.87 14.22 11.22
CA ILE A 115 3.32 13.55 9.99
C ILE A 115 4.35 12.50 10.39
N PRO A 116 4.13 11.20 10.11
CA PRO A 116 4.97 10.11 10.58
C PRO A 116 6.27 9.95 9.76
N ILE A 117 7.02 11.03 9.52
CA ILE A 117 8.17 11.02 8.60
C ILE A 117 9.25 10.03 9.07
N GLU A 118 9.62 10.09 10.35
CA GLU A 118 10.67 9.24 10.91
C GLU A 118 10.28 7.76 10.83
N ARG A 119 9.07 7.43 11.33
CA ARG A 119 8.51 6.06 11.27
C ARG A 119 8.48 5.50 9.85
N ILE A 120 8.04 6.29 8.88
CA ILE A 120 7.96 5.84 7.47
C ILE A 120 9.33 5.69 6.84
N ASN A 121 10.27 6.59 7.13
CA ASN A 121 11.64 6.48 6.64
C ASN A 121 12.35 5.25 7.20
N GLU A 122 12.14 4.91 8.47
CA GLU A 122 12.68 3.69 9.09
C GLU A 122 12.20 2.44 8.33
N MET A 123 10.89 2.33 8.09
CA MET A 123 10.32 1.21 7.33
C MET A 123 10.83 1.13 5.88
N GLU A 124 10.96 2.27 5.21
CA GLU A 124 11.51 2.29 3.84
C GLU A 124 13.01 1.94 3.82
N ASN A 125 13.78 2.37 4.81
CA ASN A 125 15.19 2.06 4.94
C ASN A 125 15.43 0.58 5.30
N GLU A 126 14.57 -0.01 6.12
CA GLU A 126 14.58 -1.46 6.40
C GLU A 126 14.36 -2.26 5.11
N LYS A 127 13.38 -1.85 4.29
CA LYS A 127 13.15 -2.45 2.95
C LYS A 127 14.32 -2.25 1.99
N ALA A 128 15.12 -1.20 2.17
CA ALA A 128 16.26 -0.86 1.33
C ALA A 128 17.60 -1.42 1.84
N GLN A 129 17.62 -2.12 2.99
CA GLN A 129 18.84 -2.77 3.45
C GLN A 129 19.31 -3.78 2.38
N PRO A 130 20.59 -3.77 2.02
CA PRO A 130 21.13 -4.78 1.11
C PRO A 130 20.88 -6.14 1.74
N THR A 131 20.13 -6.98 1.04
CA THR A 131 20.03 -8.40 1.37
C THR A 131 21.46 -8.97 1.37
N GLU A 132 21.78 -9.85 2.32
CA GLU A 132 23.09 -10.52 2.40
C GLU A 132 23.44 -11.24 1.08
N PHE A 133 22.41 -11.54 0.30
CA PHE A 133 22.44 -12.24 -0.96
C PHE A 133 21.94 -11.36 -2.10
N ASP A 134 22.53 -11.56 -3.29
CA ASP A 134 22.20 -10.81 -4.51
C ASP A 134 20.75 -11.08 -4.96
N SER A 135 20.04 -10.05 -5.42
CA SER A 135 18.67 -10.21 -5.94
C SER A 135 18.61 -11.03 -7.23
N ASP A 136 19.75 -11.16 -7.92
CA ASP A 136 19.85 -11.95 -9.15
C ASP A 136 19.93 -13.46 -8.90
N LEU A 137 20.01 -13.92 -7.65
CA LEU A 137 20.05 -15.35 -7.32
C LEU A 137 18.82 -16.11 -7.84
N HIS A 138 17.66 -15.45 -7.92
CA HIS A 138 16.47 -16.01 -8.54
C HIS A 138 16.71 -16.47 -9.96
N PHE A 139 17.61 -15.87 -10.72
CA PHE A 139 17.83 -16.21 -12.13
C PHE A 139 18.87 -17.30 -12.34
N LYS A 140 19.60 -17.70 -11.29
CA LYS A 140 20.60 -18.75 -11.34
C LYS A 140 19.98 -20.14 -11.19
N ASN A 141 20.69 -21.16 -11.67
CA ASN A 141 20.26 -22.53 -11.48
C ASN A 141 20.57 -22.97 -10.03
N PRO A 142 19.73 -23.81 -9.38
CA PRO A 142 19.97 -24.22 -7.99
C PRO A 142 21.34 -24.88 -7.74
N ASN A 143 21.90 -25.56 -8.74
CA ASN A 143 23.21 -26.21 -8.64
C ASN A 143 24.40 -25.22 -8.69
N GLU A 144 24.18 -23.96 -9.04
CA GLU A 144 25.19 -22.90 -9.10
C GLU A 144 25.34 -22.14 -7.78
N LEU A 145 24.47 -22.44 -6.79
CA LEU A 145 24.34 -21.70 -5.54
C LEU A 145 24.86 -22.47 -4.32
N THR A 146 25.25 -21.78 -3.26
CA THR A 146 25.51 -22.39 -1.95
C THR A 146 24.20 -22.85 -1.28
N ASN A 147 24.29 -23.59 -0.17
CA ASN A 147 23.08 -24.02 0.54
C ASN A 147 22.36 -22.82 1.15
N GLU A 148 23.11 -21.86 1.68
CA GLU A 148 22.60 -20.64 2.29
C GLU A 148 21.89 -19.76 1.23
N GLU A 149 22.47 -19.64 0.03
CA GLU A 149 21.84 -18.96 -1.12
C GLU A 149 20.54 -19.65 -1.56
N ILE A 150 20.51 -20.99 -1.59
CA ILE A 150 19.29 -21.75 -1.90
C ILE A 150 18.21 -21.53 -0.85
N GLU A 151 18.57 -21.59 0.44
CA GLU A 151 17.64 -21.36 1.56
C GLU A 151 17.07 -19.94 1.52
N PHE A 152 17.91 -18.95 1.20
CA PHE A 152 17.48 -17.56 0.99
C PHE A 152 16.47 -17.44 -0.15
N VAL A 153 16.78 -17.98 -1.34
CA VAL A 153 15.86 -17.93 -2.50
C VAL A 153 14.54 -18.65 -2.21
N ILE A 154 14.57 -19.77 -1.50
CA ILE A 154 13.35 -20.48 -1.07
C ILE A 154 12.51 -19.58 -0.17
N ALA A 155 13.11 -18.89 0.81
CA ALA A 155 12.40 -18.01 1.73
C ALA A 155 11.71 -16.86 0.98
N GLU A 156 12.40 -16.21 0.04
CA GLU A 156 11.81 -15.16 -0.79
C GLU A 156 10.66 -15.68 -1.68
N LEU A 157 10.83 -16.85 -2.32
CA LEU A 157 9.78 -17.45 -3.15
C LEU A 157 8.52 -17.82 -2.35
N ILE A 158 8.68 -18.22 -1.08
CA ILE A 158 7.53 -18.47 -0.17
C ILE A 158 6.77 -17.17 0.08
N GLU A 159 7.47 -16.07 0.29
CA GLU A 159 6.85 -14.77 0.54
C GLU A 159 6.15 -14.23 -0.72
N ASP A 160 6.79 -14.35 -1.89
CA ASP A 160 6.18 -14.04 -3.19
C ASP A 160 4.93 -14.88 -3.47
N GLU A 161 4.94 -16.18 -3.14
CA GLU A 161 3.77 -17.05 -3.27
C GLU A 161 2.56 -16.56 -2.46
N LYS A 162 2.81 -16.06 -1.24
CA LYS A 162 1.76 -15.53 -0.35
C LYS A 162 1.22 -14.20 -0.85
N ASN A 163 2.11 -13.32 -1.30
CA ASN A 163 1.77 -11.92 -1.60
C ASN A 163 1.27 -11.72 -3.03
N VAL A 164 1.58 -12.61 -3.96
CA VAL A 164 1.17 -12.43 -5.35
C VAL A 164 -0.34 -12.59 -5.52
N GLN A 165 -0.96 -11.66 -6.24
CA GLN A 165 -2.40 -11.68 -6.53
C GLN A 165 -2.78 -12.78 -7.54
N PHE A 166 -1.98 -12.96 -8.59
CA PHE A 166 -2.34 -13.80 -9.73
C PHE A 166 -1.97 -15.28 -9.54
N ASN A 167 -2.96 -16.17 -9.75
CA ASN A 167 -2.78 -17.62 -9.68
C ASN A 167 -1.66 -18.14 -10.61
N LYS A 168 -1.48 -17.53 -11.79
CA LYS A 168 -0.43 -17.92 -12.73
C LYS A 168 0.97 -17.65 -12.15
N ALA A 169 1.17 -16.48 -11.58
CA ALA A 169 2.44 -16.12 -10.95
C ALA A 169 2.72 -16.98 -9.73
N ARG A 170 1.72 -17.22 -8.86
CA ARG A 170 1.84 -18.12 -7.71
C ARG A 170 2.30 -19.52 -8.10
N ARG A 171 1.73 -20.10 -9.17
CA ARG A 171 2.16 -21.40 -9.70
C ARG A 171 3.60 -21.38 -10.22
N SER A 172 4.02 -20.26 -10.82
CA SER A 172 5.39 -20.09 -11.30
C SER A 172 6.38 -20.07 -10.14
N TYR A 173 6.13 -19.25 -9.10
CA TYR A 173 6.97 -19.19 -7.91
C TYR A 173 7.04 -20.54 -7.20
N LYS A 174 5.90 -21.20 -7.01
CA LYS A 174 5.84 -22.55 -6.43
C LYS A 174 6.67 -23.57 -7.20
N LYS A 175 6.57 -23.57 -8.53
CA LYS A 175 7.35 -24.49 -9.36
C LYS A 175 8.84 -24.27 -9.13
N LYS A 176 9.27 -23.01 -9.16
CA LYS A 176 10.67 -22.63 -8.95
C LYS A 176 11.16 -23.00 -7.55
N ARG A 177 10.37 -22.72 -6.51
CA ARG A 177 10.69 -23.12 -5.14
C ARG A 177 10.96 -24.62 -5.02
N LEU A 178 10.10 -25.44 -5.63
CA LEU A 178 10.26 -26.90 -5.62
C LEU A 178 11.56 -27.36 -6.32
N GLU A 179 12.03 -26.64 -7.35
CA GLU A 179 13.31 -26.94 -8.01
C GLU A 179 14.50 -26.67 -7.06
N PHE A 180 14.45 -25.58 -6.30
CA PHE A 180 15.47 -25.23 -5.30
C PHE A 180 15.44 -26.17 -4.10
N GLU A 181 14.25 -26.51 -3.58
CA GLU A 181 14.07 -27.49 -2.49
C GLU A 181 14.63 -28.87 -2.89
N ALA A 182 14.40 -29.32 -4.12
CA ALA A 182 14.89 -30.60 -4.61
C ALA A 182 16.43 -30.66 -4.67
N GLU A 183 17.11 -29.58 -5.07
CA GLU A 183 18.57 -29.52 -5.07
C GLU A 183 19.13 -29.52 -3.64
N LEU A 184 18.49 -28.82 -2.69
CA LEU A 184 18.89 -28.83 -1.29
C LEU A 184 18.77 -30.25 -0.67
N GLU A 185 17.67 -30.95 -0.92
CA GLU A 185 17.46 -32.32 -0.45
C GLU A 185 18.48 -33.30 -1.07
N LYS A 186 18.76 -33.16 -2.37
CA LYS A 186 19.79 -33.96 -3.05
C LYS A 186 21.18 -33.78 -2.43
N ARG A 187 21.53 -32.58 -1.97
CA ARG A 187 22.80 -32.31 -1.28
C ARG A 187 22.85 -32.93 0.12
N LYS A 188 21.74 -32.88 0.87
CA LYS A 188 21.63 -33.55 2.17
C LYS A 188 21.90 -35.06 2.06
N ILE A 189 21.32 -35.72 1.06
CA ILE A 189 21.51 -37.17 0.84
C ILE A 189 22.98 -37.51 0.51
N LYS A 190 23.69 -36.65 -0.24
CA LYS A 190 25.10 -36.87 -0.59
C LYS A 190 26.07 -36.71 0.58
N ASN A 191 25.72 -35.94 1.60
CA ASN A 191 26.59 -35.68 2.76
C ASN A 191 26.43 -36.72 3.89
N VAL A 192 25.55 -37.70 3.72
CA VAL A 192 25.21 -38.73 4.74
C VAL A 192 25.79 -40.12 4.37
N GLY A 193 26.55 -40.24 3.27
CA GLY A 193 27.23 -41.46 2.84
C GLY A 193 28.74 -41.29 2.77
#